data_AF-A0A4Q3YJW1-F1
#
_entry.id   AF-A0A4Q3YJW1-F1
#
_cell.length_a   1.000
_cell.length_b   1.000
_cell.length_c   1.000
_cell.angle_alpha   90.00
_cell.angle_beta   90.00
_cell.angle_gamma   90.00
#
_symmetry.space_group_name_H-M   'P 1'
#
loop_
_entity.id
_entity.type
_entity.pdbx_description
1 polymer ?
#
loop_
_entity_poly.entity_id
_entity_poly.type
_entity_poly.pdbx_seq_one_letter_code
_entity_poly.pdbx_strand_id
1 'polypeptide(L)'
;MTGTAVAAENTQPKKTQGTTIRDVLLGGGAVVCFLATLWLAITDKASSATVTGILTIGLAAFRYLPLIDTLEVFGLKAKLKQTVDQADDVLAGLRSATSTASRLTYFQLAYIGRMASPTWSQKRRLLAEVDAALAAVGDTESQISAMREPIIRFALTDLYYLFTSVLQERVRYHRSAAQATFDAVFGGKPIDPADPEYIRLNEARRAFADPEQLSRDIMSETRFNDFTEALHAQVARSGVPPIDQTKLQQFALRVGRIGQRAWDARSLSDEVFELVKDDRNPMEDWKRHYEEAFGEKPRALASA
;
A
#
# COMPACT_ATOMS: atom_id res chain seq x y z
N MET A 1 -33.33 8.38 7.34
CA MET A 1 -33.86 7.49 8.38
C MET A 1 -32.99 7.64 9.62
N THR A 2 -33.44 8.49 10.52
CA THR A 2 -32.78 8.94 11.75
C THR A 2 -33.02 7.94 12.87
N GLY A 3 -32.00 7.13 13.19
CA GLY A 3 -32.01 6.21 14.33
C GLY A 3 -31.33 6.84 15.53
N THR A 4 -32.11 7.47 16.40
CA THR A 4 -31.71 7.92 17.73
C THR A 4 -31.58 6.71 18.66
N ALA A 5 -30.36 6.28 18.94
CA ALA A 5 -30.08 5.24 19.93
C ALA A 5 -29.94 5.87 21.33
N VAL A 6 -30.80 5.37 22.21
CA VAL A 6 -31.04 5.76 23.60
C VAL A 6 -29.79 5.53 24.45
N ALA A 7 -29.32 6.59 25.11
CA ALA A 7 -28.31 6.51 26.15
C ALA A 7 -28.88 5.77 27.37
N ALA A 8 -28.43 4.54 27.59
CA ALA A 8 -28.68 3.81 28.82
C ALA A 8 -27.84 4.43 29.94
N GLU A 9 -28.46 5.33 30.70
CA GLU A 9 -27.96 5.88 31.94
C GLU A 9 -27.78 4.74 32.95
N ASN A 10 -26.56 4.21 33.03
CA ASN A 10 -26.18 3.18 33.99
C ASN A 10 -25.99 3.84 35.37
N THR A 11 -27.11 4.08 36.04
CA THR A 11 -27.16 4.57 37.42
C THR A 11 -26.63 3.47 38.33
N GLN A 12 -25.33 3.51 38.64
CA GLN A 12 -24.78 2.62 39.64
C GLN A 12 -25.51 2.82 40.98
N PRO A 13 -25.93 1.74 41.66
CA PRO A 13 -26.54 1.86 42.98
C PRO A 13 -25.52 2.46 43.93
N LYS A 14 -25.82 3.67 44.40
CA LYS A 14 -25.11 4.39 45.46
C LYS A 14 -25.16 3.47 46.69
N LYS A 15 -24.11 2.66 46.90
CA LYS A 15 -23.96 1.86 48.11
C LYS A 15 -23.87 2.83 49.28
N THR A 16 -25.01 3.02 49.94
CA THR A 16 -25.10 3.63 51.25
C THR A 16 -24.16 2.83 52.16
N GLN A 17 -22.97 3.39 52.41
CA GLN A 17 -22.08 2.92 53.45
C GLN A 17 -22.87 3.01 54.75
N GLY A 18 -23.47 1.91 55.16
CA GLY A 18 -23.89 1.75 56.54
C GLY A 18 -22.63 1.95 57.36
N THR A 19 -22.58 3.04 58.12
CA THR A 19 -21.59 3.27 59.17
C THR A 19 -21.62 2.05 60.06
N THR A 20 -20.69 1.14 59.82
CA THR A 20 -20.60 -0.12 60.53
C THR A 20 -20.43 0.21 62.00
N ILE A 21 -21.16 -0.46 62.90
CA ILE A 21 -21.05 -0.28 64.36
C ILE A 21 -19.58 -0.29 64.83
N ARG A 22 -18.73 -1.02 64.09
CA ARG A 22 -17.26 -1.05 64.22
C ARG A 22 -16.59 0.33 64.07
N ASP A 23 -17.00 1.18 63.13
CA ASP A 23 -16.43 2.52 62.91
C ASP A 23 -16.76 3.48 64.05
N VAL A 24 -17.98 3.36 64.60
CA VAL A 24 -18.43 4.14 65.76
C VAL A 24 -17.70 3.69 67.02
N LEU A 25 -17.52 2.38 67.22
CA LEU A 25 -16.77 1.82 68.35
C LEU A 25 -15.28 2.19 68.31
N LEU A 26 -14.64 2.07 67.15
CA LEU A 26 -13.22 2.40 66.99
C LEU A 26 -12.96 3.90 67.07
N GLY A 27 -13.82 4.72 66.43
CA GLY A 27 -13.72 6.19 66.50
C GLY A 27 -13.99 6.72 67.90
N GLY A 28 -15.03 6.21 68.56
CA GLY A 28 -15.34 6.56 69.95
C GLY A 28 -14.23 6.14 70.91
N GLY A 29 -13.71 4.92 70.76
CA GLY A 29 -12.59 4.42 71.57
C GLY A 29 -11.32 5.26 71.45
N ALA A 30 -10.96 5.68 70.23
CA ALA A 30 -9.78 6.52 70.01
C ALA A 30 -9.91 7.91 70.66
N VAL A 31 -11.09 8.54 70.59
CA VAL A 31 -11.34 9.83 71.24
C VAL A 31 -11.29 9.69 72.76
N VAL A 32 -11.88 8.63 73.31
CA VAL A 32 -11.85 8.36 74.76
C VAL A 32 -10.43 8.09 75.24
N CYS A 33 -9.64 7.28 74.51
CA CYS A 33 -8.24 7.05 74.84
C CYS A 33 -7.42 8.34 74.77
N PHE A 34 -7.60 9.17 73.75
CA PHE A 34 -6.89 10.45 73.63
C PHE A 34 -7.21 11.40 74.79
N LEU A 35 -8.49 11.54 75.15
CA LEU A 35 -8.93 12.36 76.29
C LEU A 35 -8.40 11.82 77.62
N ALA A 36 -8.41 10.49 77.81
CA ALA A 36 -7.83 9.85 78.99
C ALA A 36 -6.31 10.07 79.07
N THR A 37 -5.60 10.04 77.93
CA THR A 37 -4.16 10.29 77.84
C THR A 37 -3.83 11.73 78.22
N LEU A 38 -4.60 12.69 77.70
CA LEU A 38 -4.46 14.11 78.01
C LEU A 38 -4.73 14.39 79.49
N TRP A 39 -5.75 13.74 80.06
CA TRP A 39 -6.07 13.82 81.48
C TRP A 39 -4.95 13.24 82.35
N LEU A 40 -4.45 12.05 82.02
CA LEU A 40 -3.36 11.39 82.75
C LEU A 40 -2.04 12.19 82.68
N ALA A 41 -1.76 12.81 81.54
CA ALA A 41 -0.60 13.68 81.36
C ALA A 41 -0.65 14.94 82.25
N ILE A 42 -1.84 15.50 82.47
CA ILE A 42 -2.03 16.65 83.38
C ILE A 42 -1.86 16.23 84.85
N THR A 43 -2.16 14.98 85.21
CA THR A 43 -2.02 14.45 86.59
C THR A 43 -0.62 13.94 86.94
N ASP A 44 0.39 14.24 86.12
CA ASP A 44 1.82 13.93 86.34
C ASP A 44 2.16 12.44 86.50
N LYS A 45 1.29 11.54 86.02
CA LYS A 45 1.54 10.09 85.96
C LYS A 45 2.21 9.71 84.65
N ALA A 46 3.46 10.14 84.48
CA ALA A 46 4.28 9.94 83.27
C ALA A 46 4.29 8.49 82.76
N SER A 47 4.31 7.49 83.64
CA SER A 47 4.33 6.07 83.23
C SER A 47 3.02 5.58 82.58
N SER A 48 1.87 6.17 82.95
CA SER A 48 0.55 5.78 82.43
C SER A 48 0.16 6.54 81.15
N ALA A 49 0.69 7.75 80.96
CA ALA A 49 0.52 8.55 79.74
C ALA A 49 1.19 7.90 78.52
N THR A 50 2.35 7.25 78.70
CA THR A 50 3.07 6.57 77.61
C THR A 50 2.29 5.37 77.08
N VAL A 51 1.69 4.57 77.96
CA VAL A 51 0.88 3.39 77.59
C VAL A 51 -0.38 3.81 76.82
N THR A 52 -1.05 4.86 77.26
CA THR A 52 -2.27 5.38 76.62
C THR A 52 -1.97 6.12 75.30
N GLY A 53 -0.81 6.77 75.18
CA GLY A 53 -0.29 7.32 73.93
C GLY A 53 0.01 6.25 72.87
N ILE A 54 0.71 5.17 73.24
CA ILE A 54 1.00 4.05 72.32
C ILE A 54 -0.31 3.38 71.87
N LEU A 55 -1.26 3.19 72.79
CA LEU A 55 -2.57 2.60 72.46
C LEU A 55 -3.36 3.48 71.48
N THR A 56 -3.29 4.81 71.64
CA THR A 56 -3.95 5.77 70.75
C THR A 56 -3.31 5.76 69.35
N ILE A 57 -1.97 5.72 69.26
CA ILE A 57 -1.27 5.60 67.97
C ILE A 57 -1.60 4.26 67.30
N GLY A 58 -1.66 3.16 68.06
CA GLY A 58 -2.03 1.84 67.55
C GLY A 58 -3.46 1.81 67.00
N LEU A 59 -4.43 2.36 67.73
CA LEU A 59 -5.83 2.44 67.28
C LEU A 59 -6.01 3.37 66.07
N ALA A 60 -5.29 4.49 66.03
CA ALA A 60 -5.27 5.38 64.87
C ALA A 60 -4.66 4.67 63.65
N ALA A 61 -3.56 3.95 63.82
CA ALA A 61 -2.95 3.17 62.73
C ALA A 61 -3.92 2.10 62.18
N PHE A 62 -4.63 1.37 63.04
CA PHE A 62 -5.65 0.40 62.61
C PHE A 62 -6.87 1.03 61.92
N ARG A 63 -7.23 2.27 62.28
CA ARG A 63 -8.29 3.05 61.62
C ARG A 63 -7.89 3.48 60.20
N TYR A 64 -6.63 3.87 60.02
CA TYR A 64 -6.11 4.38 58.74
C TYR A 64 -5.51 3.31 57.81
N LEU A 65 -5.15 2.13 58.33
CA LEU A 65 -4.68 0.96 57.55
C LEU A 65 -5.58 0.60 56.34
N PRO A 66 -6.92 0.49 56.48
CA PRO A 66 -7.79 0.18 55.33
C PRO A 66 -7.89 1.31 54.27
N LEU A 67 -7.49 2.55 54.59
CA LEU A 67 -7.40 3.65 53.62
C LEU A 67 -6.12 3.55 52.76
N ILE A 68 -5.07 2.89 53.26
CA ILE A 68 -3.82 2.66 52.51
C ILE A 68 -4.02 1.56 51.46
N ASP A 69 -4.72 0.48 51.79
CA ASP A 69 -5.10 -0.58 50.83
C ASP A 69 -5.91 -0.04 49.65
N THR A 70 -6.78 0.96 49.88
CA THR A 70 -7.55 1.57 48.80
C THR A 70 -6.69 2.49 47.92
N LEU A 71 -5.75 3.25 48.49
CA LEU A 71 -4.82 4.08 47.72
C LEU A 71 -3.85 3.25 46.88
N GLU A 72 -3.35 2.11 47.38
CA GLU A 72 -2.55 1.18 46.59
C GLU A 72 -3.35 0.56 45.44
N VAL A 73 -4.60 0.18 45.66
CA VAL A 73 -5.47 -0.34 44.59
C VAL A 73 -5.79 0.73 43.55
N PHE A 74 -6.01 1.99 43.95
CA PHE A 74 -6.21 3.11 43.02
C PHE A 74 -4.92 3.46 42.26
N GLY A 75 -3.77 3.46 42.94
CA GLY A 75 -2.47 3.70 42.32
C GLY A 75 -2.07 2.60 41.33
N LEU A 76 -2.36 1.33 41.65
CA LEU A 76 -2.12 0.21 40.75
C LEU A 76 -3.02 0.28 39.51
N LYS A 77 -4.31 0.63 39.69
CA LYS A 77 -5.24 0.83 38.56
C LYS A 77 -4.84 2.02 37.67
N ALA A 78 -4.41 3.13 38.27
CA ALA A 78 -3.92 4.29 37.51
C ALA A 78 -2.66 3.95 36.72
N LYS A 79 -1.71 3.22 37.33
CA LYS A 79 -0.48 2.77 36.67
C LYS A 79 -0.76 1.77 35.56
N LEU A 80 -1.67 0.81 35.77
CA LEU A 80 -2.12 -0.13 34.74
C LEU A 80 -2.75 0.60 33.55
N LYS A 81 -3.65 1.55 33.82
CA LYS A 81 -4.25 2.37 32.76
C LYS A 81 -3.20 3.14 31.98
N GLN A 82 -2.27 3.82 32.68
CA GLN A 82 -1.19 4.55 32.03
C GLN A 82 -0.28 3.63 31.19
N THR A 83 0.03 2.42 31.66
CA THR A 83 0.82 1.46 30.88
C THR A 83 0.06 0.95 29.66
N VAL A 84 -1.26 0.73 29.77
CA VAL A 84 -2.09 0.37 28.61
C VAL A 84 -2.12 1.52 27.60
N ASP A 85 -2.36 2.75 28.04
CA ASP A 85 -2.38 3.94 27.18
C ASP A 85 -1.02 4.12 26.47
N GLN A 86 0.10 3.95 27.19
CA GLN A 86 1.44 4.00 26.61
C GLN A 86 1.70 2.85 25.62
N ALA A 87 1.20 1.65 25.89
CA ALA A 87 1.33 0.52 24.98
C ALA A 87 0.53 0.76 23.69
N ASP A 88 -0.66 1.35 23.80
CA ASP A 88 -1.50 1.73 22.66
C ASP A 88 -0.80 2.80 21.80
N ASP A 89 -0.18 3.82 22.43
CA ASP A 89 0.60 4.84 21.73
C ASP A 89 1.82 4.25 21.00
N VAL A 90 2.55 3.33 21.64
CA VAL A 90 3.69 2.64 21.03
C VAL A 90 3.23 1.75 19.86
N LEU A 91 2.13 1.02 20.01
CA LEU A 91 1.55 0.21 18.95
C LEU A 91 1.08 1.07 17.77
N ALA A 92 0.49 2.24 18.03
CA ALA A 92 0.12 3.20 16.99
C ALA A 92 1.36 3.72 16.24
N GLY A 93 2.44 4.04 16.96
CA GLY A 93 3.72 4.43 16.37
C GLY A 93 4.32 3.33 15.50
N LEU A 94 4.32 2.08 15.98
CA LEU A 94 4.82 0.93 15.24
C LEU A 94 4.00 0.65 13.97
N ARG A 95 2.66 0.70 14.06
CA ARG A 95 1.76 0.59 12.89
C ARG A 95 2.10 1.62 11.83
N SER A 96 2.27 2.88 12.23
CA SER A 96 2.63 3.98 11.32
C SER A 96 4.01 3.76 10.65
N ALA A 97 5.00 3.31 11.43
CA ALA A 97 6.33 3.00 10.92
C ALA A 97 6.32 1.83 9.94
N THR A 98 5.62 0.73 10.27
CA THR A 98 5.47 -0.43 9.39
C THR A 98 4.74 -0.06 8.10
N SER A 99 3.65 0.70 8.18
CA SER A 99 2.91 1.18 7.00
C SER A 99 3.81 2.00 6.07
N THR A 100 4.62 2.90 6.64
CA THR A 100 5.59 3.71 5.88
C THR A 100 6.69 2.86 5.23
N ALA A 101 7.24 1.90 5.98
CA ALA A 101 8.25 0.98 5.47
C ALA A 101 7.70 0.12 4.32
N SER A 102 6.50 -0.44 4.47
CA SER A 102 5.85 -1.25 3.43
C SER A 102 5.58 -0.46 2.16
N ARG A 103 5.14 0.81 2.27
CA ARG A 103 5.01 1.71 1.10
C ARG A 103 6.33 1.88 0.38
N LEU A 104 7.41 2.14 1.12
CA LEU A 104 8.75 2.24 0.55
C LEU A 104 9.15 0.92 -0.12
N THR A 105 8.85 -0.23 0.48
CA THR A 105 9.11 -1.54 -0.10
C THR A 105 8.35 -1.76 -1.41
N TYR A 106 7.06 -1.39 -1.53
CA TYR A 106 6.35 -1.46 -2.82
C TYR A 106 7.01 -0.58 -3.88
N PHE A 107 7.38 0.65 -3.52
CA PHE A 107 8.11 1.54 -4.43
C PHE A 107 9.45 0.93 -4.86
N GLN A 108 10.22 0.38 -3.93
CA GLN A 108 11.50 -0.26 -4.22
C GLN A 108 11.32 -1.50 -5.11
N LEU A 109 10.34 -2.37 -4.81
CA LEU A 109 10.03 -3.54 -5.63
C LEU A 109 9.61 -3.16 -7.05
N ALA A 110 8.92 -2.03 -7.20
CA ALA A 110 8.52 -1.51 -8.50
C ALA A 110 9.70 -0.91 -9.29
N TYR A 111 10.60 -0.16 -8.65
CA TYR A 111 11.68 0.59 -9.33
C TYR A 111 13.01 -0.17 -9.46
N ILE A 112 13.47 -0.86 -8.41
CA ILE A 112 14.74 -1.61 -8.39
C ILE A 112 14.68 -2.81 -9.37
N GLY A 113 13.46 -3.12 -9.82
CA GLY A 113 13.00 -4.05 -10.85
C GLY A 113 13.80 -4.18 -12.15
N ARG A 114 14.54 -3.14 -12.57
CA ARG A 114 14.89 -3.00 -14.00
C ARG A 114 16.34 -3.29 -14.39
N MET A 115 17.30 -3.30 -13.47
CA MET A 115 18.73 -3.46 -13.83
C MET A 115 19.41 -4.72 -13.30
N ALA A 116 18.90 -5.35 -12.22
CA ALA A 116 19.49 -6.57 -11.64
C ALA A 116 18.52 -7.21 -10.64
N SER A 117 17.35 -7.63 -11.12
CA SER A 117 16.22 -7.85 -10.22
C SER A 117 15.89 -9.31 -9.88
N PRO A 118 15.21 -9.52 -8.74
CA PRO A 118 14.52 -10.77 -8.45
C PRO A 118 13.54 -11.11 -9.58
N THR A 119 13.37 -12.41 -9.82
CA THR A 119 12.38 -12.91 -10.77
C THR A 119 10.97 -12.44 -10.41
N TRP A 120 10.04 -12.41 -11.36
CA TRP A 120 8.65 -12.04 -11.05
C TRP A 120 8.02 -12.95 -10.00
N SER A 121 8.39 -14.23 -9.96
CA SER A 121 7.96 -15.17 -8.92
C SER A 121 8.47 -14.79 -7.52
N GLN A 122 9.72 -14.32 -7.42
CA GLN A 122 10.27 -13.80 -6.16
C GLN A 122 9.58 -12.51 -5.74
N LYS A 123 9.32 -11.59 -6.68
CA LYS A 123 8.56 -10.35 -6.42
C LYS A 123 7.17 -10.67 -5.89
N ARG A 124 6.43 -11.60 -6.52
CA ARG A 124 5.10 -12.01 -6.06
C ARG A 124 5.13 -12.51 -4.61
N ARG A 125 6.12 -13.34 -4.26
CA ARG A 125 6.28 -13.83 -2.88
C ARG A 125 6.51 -12.68 -1.90
N LEU A 126 7.42 -11.76 -2.22
CA LEU A 126 7.70 -10.59 -1.38
C LEU A 126 6.47 -9.70 -1.22
N LEU A 127 5.67 -9.50 -2.28
CA LEU A 127 4.42 -8.74 -2.19
C LEU A 127 3.42 -9.40 -1.24
N ALA A 128 3.27 -10.72 -1.30
CA ALA A 128 2.40 -11.45 -0.39
C ALA A 128 2.88 -11.36 1.08
N GLU A 129 4.19 -11.38 1.30
CA GLU A 129 4.78 -11.18 2.65
C GLU A 129 4.50 -9.77 3.18
N VAL A 130 4.63 -8.74 2.33
CA VAL A 130 4.29 -7.35 2.70
C VAL A 130 2.80 -7.19 2.99
N ASP A 131 1.94 -7.75 2.14
CA ASP A 131 0.48 -7.75 2.35
C ASP A 131 0.12 -8.41 3.69
N ALA A 132 0.72 -9.57 4.00
CA ALA A 132 0.50 -10.27 5.27
C ALA A 132 0.98 -9.48 6.48
N ALA A 133 2.13 -8.80 6.38
CA ALA A 133 2.66 -7.95 7.43
C ALA A 133 1.75 -6.73 7.71
N LEU A 134 1.21 -6.11 6.65
CA LEU A 134 0.25 -5.00 6.77
C LEU A 134 -1.07 -5.45 7.40
N ALA A 135 -1.61 -6.59 6.97
CA ALA A 135 -2.81 -7.15 7.56
C ALA A 135 -2.60 -7.49 9.06
N ALA A 136 -1.44 -8.02 9.43
CA ALA A 136 -1.12 -8.36 10.81
C ALA A 136 -1.06 -7.15 11.75
N VAL A 137 -0.68 -5.96 11.23
CA VAL A 137 -0.69 -4.72 12.02
C VAL A 137 -2.06 -4.02 12.04
N GLY A 138 -3.04 -4.56 11.32
CA GLY A 138 -4.44 -4.10 11.32
C GLY A 138 -4.81 -3.15 10.17
N ASP A 139 -3.99 -3.05 9.13
CA ASP A 139 -4.39 -2.31 7.93
C ASP A 139 -5.51 -3.06 7.18
N THR A 140 -6.48 -2.32 6.67
CA THR A 140 -7.60 -2.85 5.89
C THR A 140 -7.19 -3.16 4.45
N GLU A 141 -7.91 -4.08 3.80
CA GLU A 141 -7.66 -4.42 2.38
C GLU A 141 -7.71 -3.19 1.46
N SER A 142 -8.56 -2.20 1.78
CA SER A 142 -8.62 -0.94 1.03
C SER A 142 -7.35 -0.11 1.17
N GLN A 143 -6.74 -0.07 2.36
CA GLN A 143 -5.47 0.64 2.59
C GLN A 143 -4.33 -0.08 1.88
N ILE A 144 -4.26 -1.40 1.99
CA ILE A 144 -3.25 -2.23 1.32
C ILE A 144 -3.37 -2.06 -0.20
N SER A 145 -4.58 -2.16 -0.75
CA SER A 145 -4.86 -1.94 -2.18
C SER A 145 -4.41 -0.56 -2.68
N ALA A 146 -4.57 0.50 -1.89
CA ALA A 146 -4.06 1.82 -2.22
C ALA A 146 -2.52 1.86 -2.22
N MET A 147 -1.87 1.13 -1.32
CA MET A 147 -0.40 1.03 -1.27
C MET A 147 0.18 0.22 -2.44
N ARG A 148 -0.60 -0.69 -3.05
CA ARG A 148 -0.21 -1.44 -4.26
C ARG A 148 -0.25 -0.61 -5.54
N GLU A 149 -0.83 0.60 -5.52
CA GLU A 149 -0.98 1.40 -6.75
C GLU A 149 0.34 1.63 -7.51
N PRO A 150 1.47 2.00 -6.88
CA PRO A 150 2.72 2.22 -7.60
C PRO A 150 3.16 0.98 -8.38
N ILE A 151 3.15 -0.20 -7.76
CA ILE A 151 3.59 -1.42 -8.44
C ILE A 151 2.65 -1.82 -9.59
N ILE A 152 1.35 -1.55 -9.45
CA ILE A 152 0.38 -1.77 -10.53
C ILE A 152 0.67 -0.84 -11.70
N ARG A 153 0.89 0.47 -11.46
CA ARG A 153 1.26 1.42 -12.52
C ARG A 153 2.52 0.97 -13.27
N PHE A 154 3.50 0.42 -12.55
CA PHE A 154 4.70 -0.13 -13.17
C PHE A 154 4.41 -1.37 -14.01
N ALA A 155 3.64 -2.33 -13.50
CA ALA A 155 3.26 -3.50 -14.27
C ALA A 155 2.48 -3.12 -15.55
N LEU A 156 1.57 -2.14 -15.47
CA LEU A 156 0.87 -1.61 -16.64
C LEU A 156 1.82 -0.95 -17.64
N THR A 157 2.81 -0.20 -17.13
CA THR A 157 3.85 0.39 -17.96
C THR A 157 4.65 -0.69 -18.69
N ASP A 158 4.99 -1.80 -18.03
CA ASP A 158 5.72 -2.91 -18.65
C ASP A 158 4.87 -3.66 -19.70
N LEU A 159 3.60 -3.97 -19.40
CA LEU A 159 2.65 -4.55 -20.36
C LEU A 159 2.50 -3.68 -21.61
N TYR A 160 2.55 -2.38 -21.39
CA TYR A 160 2.45 -1.39 -22.44
C TYR A 160 3.73 -1.31 -23.28
N TYR A 161 4.91 -1.29 -22.66
CA TYR A 161 6.19 -1.38 -23.36
C TYR A 161 6.27 -2.65 -24.21
N LEU A 162 5.77 -3.76 -23.68
CA LEU A 162 5.65 -5.02 -24.41
C LEU A 162 4.81 -4.84 -25.69
N PHE A 163 3.61 -4.27 -25.56
CA PHE A 163 2.74 -4.02 -26.72
C PHE A 163 3.39 -3.09 -27.75
N THR A 164 3.92 -1.95 -27.31
CA THR A 164 4.52 -0.96 -28.20
C THR A 164 5.73 -1.52 -28.94
N SER A 165 6.54 -2.38 -28.31
CA SER A 165 7.67 -3.03 -28.99
C SER A 165 7.20 -3.89 -30.17
N VAL A 166 6.12 -4.67 -29.98
CA VAL A 166 5.49 -5.46 -31.06
C VAL A 166 4.96 -4.56 -32.18
N LEU A 167 4.27 -3.46 -31.82
CA LEU A 167 3.74 -2.50 -32.78
C LEU A 167 4.86 -1.81 -33.58
N GLN A 168 5.89 -1.32 -32.89
CA GLN A 168 7.02 -0.62 -33.49
C GLN A 168 7.79 -1.50 -34.46
N GLU A 169 8.03 -2.76 -34.09
CA GLU A 169 8.68 -3.71 -34.99
C GLU A 169 7.84 -3.92 -36.25
N ARG A 170 6.51 -4.03 -36.11
CA ARG A 170 5.64 -4.18 -37.28
C ARG A 170 5.63 -2.93 -38.17
N VAL A 171 5.63 -1.75 -37.57
CA VAL A 171 5.77 -0.48 -38.29
C VAL A 171 7.11 -0.40 -39.03
N ARG A 172 8.22 -0.78 -38.38
CA ARG A 172 9.56 -0.82 -39.00
C ARG A 172 9.61 -1.78 -40.17
N TYR A 173 8.99 -2.96 -40.06
CA TYR A 173 8.88 -3.93 -41.16
C TYR A 173 8.27 -3.29 -42.42
N HIS A 174 7.11 -2.63 -42.28
CA HIS A 174 6.43 -1.99 -43.41
C HIS A 174 7.19 -0.78 -43.93
N ARG A 175 7.76 0.03 -43.05
CA ARG A 175 8.58 1.18 -43.43
C ARG A 175 9.82 0.74 -44.21
N SER A 176 10.46 -0.37 -43.82
CA SER A 176 11.59 -0.98 -44.53
C SER A 176 11.18 -1.49 -45.91
N ALA A 177 10.02 -2.15 -46.04
CA ALA A 177 9.52 -2.61 -47.34
C ALA A 177 9.18 -1.44 -48.28
N ALA A 178 8.55 -0.38 -47.75
CA ALA A 178 8.27 0.84 -48.50
C ALA A 178 9.56 1.57 -48.93
N GLN A 179 10.56 1.61 -48.03
CA GLN A 179 11.89 2.16 -48.32
C GLN A 179 12.59 1.38 -49.44
N ALA A 180 12.63 0.04 -49.35
CA ALA A 180 13.25 -0.80 -50.37
C ALA A 180 12.58 -0.62 -51.76
N THR A 181 11.26 -0.45 -51.78
CA THR A 181 10.52 -0.14 -53.01
C THR A 181 10.92 1.22 -53.57
N PHE A 182 11.03 2.24 -52.71
CA PHE A 182 11.48 3.57 -53.10
C PHE A 182 12.92 3.54 -53.67
N ASP A 183 13.84 2.85 -53.00
CA ASP A 183 15.24 2.75 -53.41
C ASP A 183 15.41 1.94 -54.69
N ALA A 184 14.56 0.93 -54.95
CA ALA A 184 14.59 0.19 -56.20
C ALA A 184 14.21 1.06 -57.42
N VAL A 185 13.31 2.04 -57.23
CA VAL A 185 12.85 2.93 -58.30
C VAL A 185 13.83 4.11 -58.50
N PHE A 186 14.19 4.78 -57.41
CA PHE A 186 14.92 6.06 -57.42
C PHE A 186 16.38 5.96 -56.94
N GLY A 187 16.83 4.82 -56.42
CA GLY A 187 18.18 4.65 -55.89
C GLY A 187 19.25 4.98 -56.93
N GLY A 188 20.07 6.00 -56.64
CA GLY A 188 21.16 6.45 -57.50
C GLY A 188 20.74 7.31 -58.70
N LYS A 189 19.47 7.71 -58.81
CA LYS A 189 18.97 8.59 -59.89
C LYS A 189 18.62 9.98 -59.34
N PRO A 190 18.77 11.06 -60.14
CA PRO A 190 18.18 12.36 -59.81
C PRO A 190 16.65 12.22 -59.66
N ILE A 191 16.10 12.80 -58.60
CA ILE A 191 14.67 12.73 -58.29
C ILE A 191 14.02 14.05 -58.72
N ASP A 192 12.98 13.99 -59.54
CA ASP A 192 12.09 15.13 -59.80
C ASP A 192 11.01 15.18 -58.71
N PRO A 193 10.94 16.25 -57.89
CA PRO A 193 9.91 16.38 -56.85
C PRO A 193 8.47 16.43 -57.39
N ALA A 194 8.28 16.76 -58.66
CA ALA A 194 6.96 16.81 -59.31
C ALA A 194 6.53 15.45 -59.90
N ASP A 195 7.39 14.43 -59.88
CA ASP A 195 7.07 13.09 -60.38
C ASP A 195 5.91 12.48 -59.55
N PRO A 196 4.76 12.12 -60.17
CA PRO A 196 3.65 11.48 -59.48
C PRO A 196 4.03 10.18 -58.75
N GLU A 197 4.98 9.41 -59.28
CA GLU A 197 5.45 8.18 -58.64
C GLU A 197 6.27 8.46 -57.39
N TYR A 198 7.11 9.50 -57.43
CA TYR A 198 7.85 9.97 -56.25
C TYR A 198 6.88 10.41 -55.15
N ILE A 199 5.88 11.23 -55.47
CA ILE A 199 4.86 11.70 -54.52
C ILE A 199 4.17 10.50 -53.87
N ARG A 200 3.66 9.56 -54.67
CA ARG A 200 2.95 8.37 -54.19
C ARG A 200 3.81 7.50 -53.25
N LEU A 201 5.06 7.22 -53.62
CA LEU A 201 5.95 6.38 -52.81
C LEU A 201 6.44 7.10 -51.54
N ASN A 202 6.64 8.41 -51.61
CA ASN A 202 6.98 9.22 -50.44
C ASN A 202 5.80 9.32 -49.46
N GLU A 203 4.58 9.49 -49.95
CA GLU A 203 3.36 9.43 -49.14
C GLU A 203 3.20 8.05 -48.48
N ALA A 204 3.38 6.96 -49.24
CA ALA A 204 3.34 5.60 -48.68
C ALA A 204 4.37 5.38 -47.56
N ARG A 205 5.58 5.96 -47.68
CA ARG A 205 6.60 5.91 -46.61
C ARG A 205 6.21 6.72 -45.39
N ARG A 206 5.58 7.89 -45.58
CA ARG A 206 5.14 8.80 -44.51
C ARG A 206 3.84 8.37 -43.83
N ALA A 207 3.06 7.49 -44.47
CA ALA A 207 1.83 6.97 -43.92
C ALA A 207 2.04 6.13 -42.64
N PHE A 208 3.24 5.58 -42.45
CA PHE A 208 3.61 4.85 -41.24
C PHE A 208 4.07 5.80 -40.15
N ALA A 209 3.50 5.66 -38.96
CA ALA A 209 3.87 6.48 -37.81
C ALA A 209 5.36 6.32 -37.46
N ASP A 210 5.95 7.35 -36.89
CA ASP A 210 7.32 7.25 -36.38
C ASP A 210 7.35 6.43 -35.08
N PRO A 211 8.10 5.31 -35.01
CA PRO A 211 8.16 4.48 -33.81
C PRO A 211 8.50 5.26 -32.54
N GLU A 212 9.44 6.22 -32.62
CA GLU A 212 9.83 7.05 -31.47
C GLU A 212 8.75 8.02 -31.03
N GLN A 213 7.96 8.54 -31.97
CA GLN A 213 6.82 9.39 -31.64
C GLN A 213 5.72 8.59 -30.95
N LEU A 214 5.44 7.37 -31.44
CA LEU A 214 4.50 6.47 -30.78
C LEU A 214 4.88 6.29 -29.31
N SER A 215 6.18 6.08 -29.00
CA SER A 215 6.76 5.98 -27.64
C SER A 215 6.61 7.22 -26.75
N ARG A 216 6.66 8.43 -27.31
CA ARG A 216 6.72 9.68 -26.53
C ARG A 216 5.37 10.12 -26.00
N ASP A 217 4.31 10.03 -26.80
CA ASP A 217 2.95 10.44 -26.42
C ASP A 217 2.47 9.73 -25.14
N ILE A 218 3.04 8.56 -24.88
CA ILE A 218 2.73 7.60 -23.83
C ILE A 218 3.06 8.12 -22.44
N MET A 219 4.31 8.58 -22.25
CA MET A 219 4.78 9.02 -20.93
C MET A 219 4.04 10.28 -20.46
N SER A 220 3.45 11.03 -21.40
CA SER A 220 2.64 12.21 -21.13
C SER A 220 1.14 11.95 -21.00
N GLU A 221 0.59 10.97 -21.75
CA GLU A 221 -0.88 10.80 -21.86
C GLU A 221 -1.45 9.64 -21.04
N THR A 222 -0.64 8.71 -20.53
CA THR A 222 -1.17 7.46 -19.95
C THR A 222 -1.91 7.72 -18.64
N ARG A 223 -3.21 7.97 -18.76
CA ARG A 223 -4.15 7.77 -17.67
C ARG A 223 -4.47 6.27 -17.67
N PHE A 224 -3.95 5.53 -16.69
CA PHE A 224 -4.09 4.07 -16.58
C PHE A 224 -5.54 3.58 -16.42
N ASN A 225 -6.50 4.49 -16.24
CA ASN A 225 -7.92 4.20 -16.18
C ASN A 225 -8.51 3.73 -17.51
N ASP A 226 -7.95 4.14 -18.66
CA ASP A 226 -8.45 3.80 -20.00
C ASP A 226 -7.40 3.02 -20.83
N PHE A 227 -6.71 2.08 -20.16
CA PHE A 227 -5.54 1.40 -20.69
C PHE A 227 -5.79 0.71 -22.04
N THR A 228 -6.95 0.05 -22.19
CA THR A 228 -7.31 -0.65 -23.43
C THR A 228 -7.53 0.30 -24.59
N GLU A 229 -8.21 1.42 -24.36
CA GLU A 229 -8.47 2.44 -25.37
C GLU A 229 -7.16 3.06 -25.89
N ALA A 230 -6.22 3.33 -24.98
CA ALA A 230 -4.90 3.84 -25.33
C ALA A 230 -4.15 2.92 -26.31
N LEU A 231 -4.18 1.59 -26.10
CA LEU A 231 -3.56 0.62 -27.02
C LEU A 231 -4.26 0.61 -28.39
N HIS A 232 -5.59 0.64 -28.42
CA HIS A 232 -6.34 0.68 -29.68
C HIS A 232 -6.07 1.96 -30.48
N ALA A 233 -6.02 3.11 -29.81
CA ALA A 233 -5.70 4.39 -30.43
C ALA A 233 -4.30 4.38 -31.09
N GLN A 234 -3.34 3.66 -30.52
CA GLN A 234 -2.02 3.48 -31.14
C GLN A 234 -2.07 2.63 -32.41
N VAL A 235 -2.81 1.52 -32.41
CA VAL A 235 -2.97 0.71 -33.62
C VAL A 235 -3.58 1.55 -34.74
N ALA A 236 -4.62 2.33 -34.43
CA ALA A 236 -5.28 3.20 -35.41
C ALA A 236 -4.34 4.26 -36.01
N ARG A 237 -3.45 4.84 -35.20
CA ARG A 237 -2.48 5.85 -35.64
C ARG A 237 -1.25 5.29 -36.37
N SER A 238 -1.00 3.98 -36.28
CA SER A 238 0.26 3.37 -36.75
C SER A 238 0.45 3.36 -38.28
N GLY A 239 -0.64 3.42 -39.05
CA GLY A 239 -0.61 3.33 -40.52
C GLY A 239 -0.35 1.93 -41.07
N VAL A 240 -0.28 0.90 -40.23
CA VAL A 240 -0.07 -0.49 -40.69
C VAL A 240 -1.27 -1.00 -41.52
N PRO A 241 -1.09 -1.96 -42.45
CA PRO A 241 -2.18 -2.46 -43.28
C PRO A 241 -3.30 -3.14 -42.47
N PRO A 242 -4.56 -3.17 -42.97
CA PRO A 242 -5.72 -3.68 -42.23
C PRO A 242 -5.57 -5.11 -41.68
N ILE A 243 -4.87 -5.99 -42.42
CA ILE A 243 -4.62 -7.37 -41.99
C ILE A 243 -3.79 -7.43 -40.71
N ASP A 244 -2.80 -6.55 -40.58
CA ASP A 244 -1.95 -6.47 -39.39
C ASP A 244 -2.60 -5.65 -38.29
N GLN A 245 -3.40 -4.63 -38.64
CA GLN A 245 -4.21 -3.91 -37.66
C GLN A 245 -5.12 -4.86 -36.89
N THR A 246 -5.75 -5.82 -37.57
CA THR A 246 -6.63 -6.81 -36.91
C THR A 246 -5.86 -7.65 -35.89
N LYS A 247 -4.67 -8.14 -36.26
CA LYS A 247 -3.79 -8.91 -35.35
C LYS A 247 -3.33 -8.07 -34.16
N LEU A 248 -2.91 -6.83 -34.42
CA LEU A 248 -2.49 -5.88 -33.39
C LEU A 248 -3.64 -5.46 -32.47
N GLN A 249 -4.87 -5.31 -32.99
CA GLN A 249 -6.05 -5.04 -32.19
C GLN A 249 -6.40 -6.22 -31.28
N GLN A 250 -6.27 -7.46 -31.75
CA GLN A 250 -6.46 -8.63 -30.90
C GLN A 250 -5.41 -8.70 -29.79
N PHE A 251 -4.15 -8.40 -30.10
CA PHE A 251 -3.08 -8.33 -29.11
C PHE A 251 -3.30 -7.18 -28.12
N ALA A 252 -3.67 -5.99 -28.60
CA ALA A 252 -4.05 -4.82 -27.80
C ALA A 252 -5.20 -5.16 -26.84
N LEU A 253 -6.23 -5.86 -27.32
CA LEU A 253 -7.37 -6.27 -26.48
C LEU A 253 -6.94 -7.26 -25.38
N ARG A 254 -6.05 -8.21 -25.70
CA ARG A 254 -5.51 -9.17 -24.72
C ARG A 254 -4.71 -8.44 -23.63
N VAL A 255 -3.71 -7.65 -24.02
CA VAL A 255 -2.86 -6.87 -23.11
C VAL A 255 -3.71 -5.88 -22.32
N GLY A 256 -4.61 -5.17 -23.00
CA GLY A 256 -5.54 -4.19 -22.45
C GLY A 256 -6.43 -4.77 -21.36
N ARG A 257 -7.05 -5.93 -21.61
CA ARG A 257 -7.91 -6.63 -20.63
C ARG A 257 -7.13 -7.12 -19.40
N ILE A 258 -5.90 -7.60 -19.58
CA ILE A 258 -5.04 -8.01 -18.46
C ILE A 258 -4.69 -6.78 -17.62
N GLY A 259 -4.27 -5.69 -18.26
CA GLY A 259 -3.96 -4.44 -17.57
C GLY A 259 -5.16 -3.83 -16.85
N GLN A 260 -6.31 -3.74 -17.52
CA GLN A 260 -7.53 -3.18 -16.92
C GLN A 260 -7.97 -3.97 -15.69
N ARG A 261 -7.96 -5.32 -15.77
CA ARG A 261 -8.28 -6.16 -14.61
C ARG A 261 -7.33 -5.92 -13.44
N ALA A 262 -6.03 -5.77 -13.70
CA ALA A 262 -5.06 -5.49 -12.65
C ALA A 262 -5.30 -4.12 -12.00
N TRP A 263 -5.67 -3.12 -12.80
CA TRP A 263 -6.03 -1.79 -12.33
C TRP A 263 -7.30 -1.80 -11.47
N ASP A 264 -8.38 -2.39 -11.97
CA ASP A 264 -9.69 -2.43 -11.31
C ASP A 264 -9.63 -3.25 -10.02
N ALA A 265 -8.95 -4.41 -10.05
CA ALA A 265 -8.81 -5.29 -8.90
C ALA A 265 -7.76 -4.84 -7.89
N ARG A 266 -7.02 -3.76 -8.18
CA ARG A 266 -5.89 -3.27 -7.37
C ARG A 266 -4.91 -4.39 -6.97
N SER A 267 -4.67 -5.33 -7.87
CA SER A 267 -3.85 -6.52 -7.66
C SER A 267 -3.25 -7.03 -8.97
N LEU A 268 -2.12 -7.72 -8.89
CA LEU A 268 -1.46 -8.30 -10.06
C LEU A 268 -1.89 -9.76 -10.22
N SER A 269 -2.54 -10.10 -11.33
CA SER A 269 -2.95 -11.47 -11.64
C SER A 269 -1.80 -12.31 -12.18
N ASP A 270 -1.96 -13.63 -12.16
CA ASP A 270 -1.02 -14.56 -12.78
C ASP A 270 -0.79 -14.26 -14.26
N GLU A 271 -1.82 -13.80 -14.96
CA GLU A 271 -1.73 -13.44 -16.38
C GLU A 271 -0.80 -12.24 -16.62
N VAL A 272 -0.74 -11.27 -15.70
CA VAL A 272 0.22 -10.17 -15.78
C VAL A 272 1.64 -10.73 -15.74
N PHE A 273 1.91 -11.63 -14.78
CA PHE A 273 3.23 -12.24 -14.63
C PHE A 273 3.57 -13.16 -15.81
N GLU A 274 2.59 -13.84 -16.41
CA GLU A 274 2.80 -14.68 -17.58
C GLU A 274 3.10 -13.90 -18.85
N LEU A 275 2.58 -12.68 -18.97
CA LEU A 275 2.85 -11.83 -20.10
C LEU A 275 4.23 -11.18 -20.05
N VAL A 276 4.75 -10.93 -18.84
CA VAL A 276 6.06 -10.27 -18.58
C VAL A 276 7.12 -11.28 -18.11
N LYS A 277 6.94 -12.56 -18.44
CA LYS A 277 7.55 -13.70 -17.70
C LYS A 277 9.04 -13.92 -17.94
N ASP A 278 9.71 -13.24 -18.86
CA ASP A 278 11.09 -13.58 -19.18
C ASP A 278 12.12 -12.94 -18.23
N ASP A 279 12.54 -13.72 -17.24
CA ASP A 279 13.55 -13.37 -16.24
C ASP A 279 14.97 -13.21 -16.83
N ARG A 280 15.23 -13.62 -18.09
CA ARG A 280 16.60 -13.62 -18.66
C ARG A 280 16.90 -12.40 -19.52
N ASN A 281 15.90 -11.87 -20.22
CA ASN A 281 16.06 -10.67 -21.04
C ASN A 281 14.71 -9.97 -21.27
N PRO A 282 14.27 -9.07 -20.35
CA PRO A 282 13.02 -8.34 -20.53
C PRO A 282 12.99 -7.50 -21.82
N MET A 283 14.14 -7.21 -22.44
CA MET A 283 14.19 -6.51 -23.72
C MET A 283 13.86 -7.38 -24.93
N GLU A 284 13.72 -8.70 -24.77
CA GLU A 284 13.43 -9.63 -25.87
C GLU A 284 12.10 -10.38 -25.74
N ASP A 285 11.39 -10.30 -24.60
CA ASP A 285 10.12 -11.03 -24.41
C ASP A 285 9.07 -10.65 -25.48
N TRP A 286 9.10 -9.40 -25.96
CA TRP A 286 8.23 -8.95 -27.05
C TRP A 286 8.38 -9.75 -28.35
N LYS A 287 9.56 -10.36 -28.61
CA LYS A 287 9.81 -11.16 -29.82
C LYS A 287 8.93 -12.40 -29.87
N ARG A 288 8.72 -13.06 -28.72
CA ARG A 288 7.81 -14.21 -28.59
C ARG A 288 6.38 -13.81 -28.93
N HIS A 289 5.91 -12.70 -28.35
CA HIS A 289 4.55 -12.20 -28.62
C HIS A 289 4.37 -11.73 -30.08
N TYR A 290 5.43 -11.19 -30.69
CA TYR A 290 5.45 -10.88 -32.12
C TYR A 290 5.32 -12.16 -32.96
N GLU A 291 6.10 -13.20 -32.68
CA GLU A 291 6.03 -14.49 -33.35
C GLU A 291 4.65 -15.14 -33.22
N GLU A 292 4.07 -15.13 -32.01
CA GLU A 292 2.71 -15.62 -31.75
C GLU A 292 1.66 -14.86 -32.57
N ALA A 293 1.77 -13.53 -32.65
CA ALA A 293 0.78 -12.70 -33.35
C ALA A 293 0.88 -12.79 -34.88
N PHE A 294 2.10 -12.86 -35.42
CA PHE A 294 2.32 -12.75 -36.86
C PHE A 294 2.70 -14.07 -37.55
N GLY A 295 3.15 -15.08 -36.80
CA GLY A 295 3.62 -16.36 -37.33
C GLY A 295 5.00 -16.29 -37.99
N GLU A 296 5.75 -15.22 -37.73
CA GLU A 296 7.09 -14.98 -38.28
C GLU A 296 8.01 -14.36 -37.24
N LYS A 297 9.31 -14.63 -37.35
CA LYS A 297 10.31 -14.03 -36.47
C LYS A 297 10.43 -12.53 -36.74
N PRO A 298 10.58 -11.68 -35.71
CA PRO A 298 10.93 -10.29 -35.94
C PRO A 298 12.24 -10.25 -36.73
N ARG A 299 12.34 -9.34 -37.70
CA ARG A 299 13.58 -9.23 -38.47
C ARG A 299 14.68 -8.86 -37.47
N ALA A 300 15.79 -9.59 -37.50
CA ALA A 300 16.97 -9.12 -36.80
C ALA A 300 17.22 -7.72 -37.35
N LEU A 301 17.08 -6.70 -36.49
CA LEU A 301 17.57 -5.37 -36.81
C LEU A 301 19.02 -5.62 -37.24
N ALA A 302 19.31 -5.41 -38.53
CA ALA A 302 20.69 -5.37 -38.96
C ALA A 302 21.33 -4.35 -38.02
N SER A 303 22.22 -4.83 -37.16
CA SER A 303 22.82 -4.03 -36.09
C SER A 303 23.45 -2.81 -36.75
N ALA A 304 22.73 -1.69 -36.69
CA ALA A 304 23.15 -0.41 -37.24
C ALA A 304 24.22 0.20 -36.31
#